data_AF-G0ZEN4-F1
#
_entry.id   AF-G0ZEN4-F1
#
_cell.length_a   1.000
_cell.length_b   1.000
_cell.length_c   1.000
_cell.angle_alpha   90.00
_cell.angle_beta   90.00
_cell.angle_gamma   90.00
#
_symmetry.space_group_name_H-M   'P 1'
#
loop_
_entity.id
_entity.type
_entity.pdbx_description
1 polymer ?
#
loop_
_entity_poly.entity_id
_entity_poly.type
_entity_poly.pdbx_seq_one_letter_code
_entity_poly.pdbx_strand_id
1 'polypeptide(L)'
;FTHPCDHEEIRENLSLKNGSGFGKKSKDMSTERDFFMRMKCTVTDRGRTVNLKSATWKVLHCTGQVKVYSNCPPHSSLCGCKEPLLSCLIIMCEPIQHPSHMDIPLDSKTFLSRHSMDMKFTYCDDRITELVGYHPEELLGRSAYEFYHALDSENMTKSHQNLCTKGQVVSG
;
A
#
# COMPACT_ATOMS: atom_id res chain seq x y z
N PHE A 1 14.54 7.88 6.46
CA PHE A 1 14.83 6.88 5.40
C PHE A 1 13.70 6.74 4.39
N THR A 2 12.55 7.39 4.61
CA THR A 2 11.39 7.37 3.72
C THR A 2 11.34 8.61 2.83
N HIS A 3 10.64 8.51 1.69
CA HIS A 3 10.47 9.61 0.76
C HIS A 3 9.68 10.77 1.39
N PRO A 4 10.09 12.04 1.24
CA PRO A 4 9.44 13.18 1.90
C PRO A 4 7.92 13.30 1.65
N CYS A 5 7.48 13.02 0.43
CA CYS A 5 6.04 13.04 0.09
C CYS A 5 5.21 11.99 0.83
N ASP A 6 5.83 10.99 1.45
CA ASP A 6 5.10 9.94 2.19
C ASP A 6 5.04 10.26 3.70
N HIS A 7 5.69 11.33 4.16
CA HIS A 7 5.84 11.62 5.60
C HIS A 7 4.51 11.95 6.29
N GLU A 8 3.58 12.60 5.57
CA GLU A 8 2.26 12.90 6.11
C GLU A 8 1.44 11.62 6.31
N GLU A 9 1.36 10.78 5.28
CA GLU A 9 0.67 9.49 5.36
C GLU A 9 1.27 8.56 6.42
N ILE A 10 2.61 8.50 6.52
CA ILE A 10 3.28 7.75 7.59
C ILE A 10 2.90 8.30 8.97
N ARG A 11 2.85 9.62 9.14
CA ARG A 11 2.45 10.25 10.41
C ARG A 11 1.01 9.92 10.78
N GLU A 12 0.11 9.89 9.80
CA GLU A 12 -1.27 9.48 10.02
C GLU A 12 -1.36 8.00 10.43
N ASN A 13 -0.61 7.12 9.78
CA ASN A 13 -0.58 5.70 10.11
C ASN A 13 0.03 5.41 11.48
N LEU A 14 0.99 6.23 11.95
CA LEU A 14 1.55 6.18 13.30
C LEU A 14 0.59 6.67 14.38
N SER A 15 -0.40 7.49 14.01
CA SER A 15 -1.32 8.10 14.97
C SER A 15 -2.51 7.18 15.27
N LEU A 16 -2.93 7.18 16.53
CA LEU A 16 -4.27 6.73 16.89
C LEU A 16 -5.21 7.89 16.58
N LYS A 17 -6.16 7.69 15.66
CA LYS A 17 -7.26 8.65 15.54
C LYS A 17 -8.03 8.57 16.86
N ASN A 18 -7.88 9.57 17.73
CA ASN A 18 -8.80 9.73 18.84
C ASN A 18 -10.09 10.26 18.23
N GLY A 19 -11.20 9.53 18.39
CA GLY A 19 -12.52 10.01 17.97
C GLY A 19 -12.91 11.27 18.75
N SER A 20 -12.45 12.44 18.33
CA SER A 20 -12.95 13.72 18.82
C SER A 20 -14.23 14.06 18.07
N GLY A 21 -15.35 13.58 18.58
CA GLY A 21 -16.68 13.90 18.07
C GLY A 21 -17.74 13.49 19.08
N PHE A 22 -18.24 14.44 19.85
CA PHE A 22 -19.45 14.27 20.64
C PHE A 22 -20.57 13.74 19.72
N GLY A 23 -21.07 12.54 20.03
CA GLY A 23 -22.29 12.01 19.45
C GLY A 23 -22.14 11.32 18.09
N LYS A 24 -21.54 10.12 18.06
CA LYS A 24 -21.98 9.02 17.18
C LYS A 24 -21.39 7.70 17.68
N LYS A 25 -22.22 6.66 17.67
CA LYS A 25 -21.97 5.31 18.21
C LYS A 25 -20.55 4.81 17.89
N SER A 26 -19.90 4.27 18.92
CA SER A 26 -18.61 3.57 18.91
C SER A 26 -18.43 2.73 17.64
N LYS A 27 -17.75 3.28 16.63
CA LYS A 27 -17.11 2.50 15.59
C LYS A 27 -15.74 2.19 16.15
N ASP A 28 -15.46 0.92 16.44
CA ASP A 28 -14.15 0.47 16.93
C ASP A 28 -13.05 1.17 16.15
N MET A 29 -12.15 1.85 16.87
CA MET A 29 -11.03 2.53 16.25
C MET A 29 -10.10 1.45 15.71
N SER A 30 -10.17 1.21 14.39
CA SER A 30 -9.34 0.19 13.77
C SER A 30 -7.87 0.48 14.05
N THR A 31 -7.22 -0.48 14.69
CA THR A 31 -5.78 -0.48 14.93
C THR A 31 -5.01 -0.95 13.70
N GLU A 32 -5.69 -1.56 12.73
CA GLU A 32 -5.09 -2.08 11.51
C GLU A 32 -4.60 -0.95 10.61
N ARG A 33 -3.47 -1.20 9.95
CA ARG A 33 -2.82 -0.29 9.02
C ARG A 33 -2.45 -1.08 7.78
N ASP A 34 -2.81 -0.53 6.63
CA ASP A 34 -2.49 -1.05 5.30
C ASP A 34 -2.20 0.16 4.42
N PHE A 35 -0.93 0.34 4.06
CA PHE A 35 -0.49 1.50 3.27
C PHE A 35 0.79 1.19 2.49
N PHE A 36 1.19 2.11 1.62
CA PHE A 36 2.43 2.00 0.85
C PHE A 36 3.39 3.10 1.23
N MET A 37 4.68 2.80 1.35
CA MET A 37 5.71 3.84 1.52
C MET A 37 6.93 3.57 0.66
N ARG A 38 7.61 4.64 0.26
CA ARG A 38 8.91 4.56 -0.41
C ARG A 38 10.03 4.66 0.61
N MET A 39 10.86 3.63 0.66
CA MET A 39 12.04 3.57 1.52
C MET A 39 13.32 3.58 0.68
N LYS A 40 14.40 4.19 1.20
CA LYS A 40 15.71 4.15 0.56
C LYS A 40 16.21 2.70 0.49
N CYS A 41 16.59 2.25 -0.70
CA CYS A 41 17.20 0.95 -0.96
C CYS A 41 18.61 1.14 -1.52
N THR A 42 19.59 0.47 -0.91
CA THR A 42 20.99 0.45 -1.36
C THR A 42 21.34 -0.83 -2.11
N VAL A 43 20.34 -1.65 -2.46
CA VAL A 43 20.53 -2.86 -3.26
C VAL A 43 19.89 -2.60 -4.63
N THR A 44 20.69 -2.81 -5.67
CA THR A 44 20.23 -2.73 -7.07
C THR A 44 19.46 -3.98 -7.46
N ASP A 45 18.71 -3.93 -8.56
CA ASP A 45 17.94 -5.10 -9.06
C ASP A 45 18.81 -6.31 -9.42
N ARG A 46 20.12 -6.11 -9.60
CA ARG A 46 21.12 -7.17 -9.82
C ARG A 46 21.81 -7.63 -8.54
N GLY A 47 21.30 -7.26 -7.37
CA GLY A 47 21.83 -7.65 -6.06
C GLY A 47 23.10 -6.93 -5.62
N ARG A 48 23.60 -5.94 -6.38
CA ARG A 48 24.80 -5.17 -5.98
C ARG A 48 24.46 -4.10 -4.97
N THR A 49 25.31 -3.95 -3.95
CA THR A 49 25.19 -2.88 -2.95
C THR A 49 25.79 -1.57 -3.46
N VAL A 50 25.09 -0.47 -3.20
CA VAL A 50 25.53 0.91 -3.49
C VAL A 50 25.60 1.74 -2.21
N ASN A 51 26.26 2.90 -2.29
CA ASN A 51 26.30 3.83 -1.18
C ASN A 51 24.95 4.55 -0.98
N LEU A 52 24.76 5.18 0.18
CA LEU A 52 23.50 5.88 0.51
C LEU A 52 23.18 7.09 -0.38
N LYS A 53 24.19 7.72 -1.01
CA LYS A 53 23.98 8.84 -1.95
C LYS A 53 23.43 8.34 -3.29
N SER A 54 23.69 7.09 -3.64
CA SER A 54 23.19 6.41 -4.85
C SER A 54 21.98 5.51 -4.58
N ALA A 55 21.38 5.59 -3.39
CA ALA A 55 20.22 4.79 -3.03
C ALA A 55 19.00 5.14 -3.89
N THR A 56 18.26 4.12 -4.31
CA THR A 56 16.98 4.26 -5.01
C THR A 56 15.81 4.25 -4.03
N TRP A 57 14.61 4.59 -4.52
CA TRP A 57 13.38 4.45 -3.75
C TRP A 57 12.71 3.14 -4.09
N LYS A 58 12.48 2.29 -3.08
CA LYS A 58 11.74 1.03 -3.23
C LYS A 58 10.39 1.17 -2.54
N VAL A 59 9.31 0.82 -3.25
CA VAL A 59 7.96 0.81 -2.68
C VAL A 59 7.80 -0.44 -1.82
N LEU A 60 7.27 -0.25 -0.61
CA LEU A 60 6.93 -1.30 0.34
C LEU A 60 5.43 -1.26 0.59
N HIS A 61 4.79 -2.42 0.54
CA HIS A 61 3.46 -2.63 1.08
C HIS A 61 3.58 -2.90 2.59
N CYS A 62 2.90 -2.11 3.40
CA CYS A 62 3.02 -2.10 4.85
C CYS A 62 1.69 -2.50 5.48
N THR A 63 1.65 -3.69 6.08
CA THR A 63 0.47 -4.23 6.76
C THR A 63 0.78 -4.49 8.23
N GLY A 64 -0.14 -4.14 9.12
CA GLY A 64 0.08 -4.36 10.55
C GLY A 64 -0.88 -3.59 11.45
N GLN A 65 -0.44 -3.28 12.67
CA GLN A 65 -1.30 -2.70 13.70
C GLN A 65 -0.58 -1.67 14.59
N VAL A 66 -1.31 -0.65 15.03
CA VAL A 66 -0.89 0.24 16.11
C VAL A 66 -1.30 -0.33 17.47
N LYS A 67 -0.37 -0.44 18.40
CA LYS A 67 -0.59 -0.89 19.78
C LYS A 67 -0.32 0.23 20.77
N VAL A 68 -1.17 0.34 21.79
CA VAL A 68 -1.05 1.34 22.86
C VAL A 68 -0.60 0.64 24.13
N TYR A 69 0.43 1.18 24.76
CA TYR A 69 0.96 0.74 26.05
C TYR A 69 0.60 1.78 27.10
N SER A 70 -0.14 1.37 28.13
CA SER A 70 -0.42 2.18 29.29
C SER A 70 0.62 1.86 30.37
N ASN A 71 1.51 2.81 30.67
CA ASN A 71 2.43 2.69 31.80
C ASN A 71 1.73 3.20 33.07
N CYS A 72 0.86 2.38 33.66
CA CYS A 72 0.33 2.66 35.00
C CYS A 72 0.59 1.47 35.94
N PRO A 73 1.61 1.54 36.82
CA PRO A 73 1.60 0.75 38.05
C PRO A 73 0.43 1.23 38.92
N PRO A 74 -0.32 0.34 39.60
CA PRO A 74 -1.51 0.70 40.39
C PRO A 74 -1.27 1.64 41.60
N HIS A 75 -0.03 2.10 41.84
CA HIS A 75 0.34 2.80 43.09
C HIS A 75 1.17 4.09 42.94
N SER A 76 1.27 4.73 41.77
CA SER A 76 2.17 5.89 41.57
C SER A 76 1.48 7.22 41.24
N SER A 77 0.26 7.46 41.70
CA SER A 77 -0.47 8.72 41.46
C SER A 77 -0.23 9.80 42.54
N LEU A 78 1.02 10.14 42.86
CA LEU A 78 1.33 11.32 43.68
C LEU A 78 1.74 12.57 42.87
N CYS A 79 2.04 12.42 41.57
CA CYS A 79 2.34 13.56 40.70
C CYS A 79 1.32 13.58 39.56
N GLY A 80 0.57 14.68 39.42
CA GLY A 80 -0.48 14.88 38.41
C GLY A 80 0.01 14.94 36.94
N CYS A 81 1.24 14.49 36.66
CA CYS A 81 1.75 14.32 35.31
C CYS A 81 1.18 13.03 34.72
N LYS A 82 0.17 13.14 33.85
CA LYS A 82 -0.23 12.03 32.98
C LYS A 82 0.94 11.72 32.05
N GLU A 83 1.67 10.63 32.27
CA GLU A 83 2.65 10.16 31.29
C GLU A 83 1.94 9.94 29.94
N PRO A 84 2.51 10.37 28.81
CA PRO A 84 1.89 10.17 27.52
C PRO A 84 1.77 8.67 27.23
N LEU A 85 0.58 8.24 26.81
CA LEU A 85 0.36 6.89 26.33
C LEU A 85 1.34 6.60 25.19
N LEU A 86 2.17 5.57 25.35
CA LEU A 86 3.13 5.18 24.32
C LEU A 86 2.40 4.32 23.28
N SER A 87 2.44 4.72 22.02
CA SER A 87 1.93 3.91 20.91
C SER A 87 3.08 3.41 20.02
N CYS A 88 2.99 2.16 19.58
CA CYS A 88 3.94 1.54 18.66
C CYS A 88 3.21 1.00 17.43
N LEU A 89 3.77 1.23 16.25
CA LEU A 89 3.30 0.62 15.01
C LEU A 89 4.13 -0.63 14.72
N ILE A 90 3.46 -1.78 14.66
CA ILE A 90 4.06 -3.07 14.31
C ILE A 90 3.58 -3.41 12.91
N ILE A 91 4.49 -3.42 11.93
CA ILE A 91 4.18 -3.66 10.52
C ILE A 91 5.13 -4.67 9.89
N MET A 92 4.58 -5.46 8.98
CA MET A 92 5.31 -6.22 7.98
C MET A 92 5.44 -5.35 6.72
N CYS A 93 6.64 -5.31 6.13
CA CYS A 93 6.92 -4.49 4.96
C CYS A 93 7.40 -5.38 3.82
N GLU A 94 6.59 -5.54 2.79
CA GLU A 94 6.86 -6.41 1.64
C GLU A 94 7.21 -5.58 0.40
N PRO A 95 8.37 -5.82 -0.25
CA PRO A 95 8.70 -5.15 -1.49
C PRO A 95 7.84 -5.66 -2.65
N ILE A 96 7.32 -4.74 -3.46
CA ILE A 96 6.57 -5.12 -4.67
C ILE A 96 7.57 -5.47 -5.79
N GLN A 97 7.46 -6.69 -6.32
CA GLN A 97 8.32 -7.16 -7.41
C GLN A 97 8.08 -6.35 -8.69
N HIS A 98 9.18 -5.92 -9.33
CA HIS A 98 9.07 -5.17 -10.59
C HIS A 98 8.77 -6.14 -11.75
N PRO A 99 7.83 -5.82 -12.66
CA PRO A 99 7.42 -6.74 -13.73
C PRO A 99 8.54 -7.10 -14.71
N SER A 100 9.59 -6.28 -14.85
CA SER A 100 10.77 -6.61 -15.66
C SER A 100 11.76 -7.57 -14.98
N HIS A 101 11.55 -7.87 -13.70
CA HIS A 101 12.41 -8.72 -12.87
C HIS A 101 11.59 -9.84 -12.23
N MET A 102 10.65 -10.40 -12.99
CA MET A 102 9.88 -11.57 -12.57
C MET A 102 10.74 -12.83 -12.72
N ASP A 103 11.49 -13.16 -11.67
CA ASP A 103 12.25 -14.42 -11.59
C ASP A 103 11.33 -15.64 -11.38
N ILE A 104 10.06 -15.40 -11.01
CA ILE A 104 9.06 -16.43 -10.72
C ILE A 104 8.16 -16.60 -11.95
N PRO A 105 8.03 -17.82 -12.50
CA PRO A 105 7.07 -18.11 -13.55
C PRO A 105 5.65 -17.77 -13.08
N LEU A 106 4.91 -17.02 -13.88
CA LEU A 106 3.48 -16.82 -13.64
C LEU A 106 2.76 -18.15 -13.75
N ASP A 107 1.87 -18.44 -12.81
CA ASP A 107 1.02 -19.62 -12.88
C ASP A 107 -0.06 -19.48 -13.97
N SER A 108 -0.81 -20.56 -14.23
CA SER A 108 -1.90 -20.53 -15.20
C SER A 108 -3.07 -19.64 -14.77
N LYS A 109 -3.10 -19.17 -13.52
CA LYS A 109 -4.16 -18.32 -12.96
C LYS A 109 -3.84 -16.83 -13.01
N THR A 110 -2.67 -16.46 -13.53
CA THR A 110 -2.22 -15.07 -13.62
C THR A 110 -2.03 -14.68 -15.07
N PHE A 111 -2.61 -13.56 -15.50
CA PHE A 111 -2.36 -12.97 -16.82
C PHE A 111 -1.69 -11.59 -16.68
N LEU A 112 -1.08 -11.11 -17.76
CA LEU A 112 -0.45 -9.80 -17.81
C LEU A 112 -1.21 -8.86 -18.76
N SER A 113 -1.39 -7.62 -18.34
CA SER A 113 -1.87 -6.53 -19.19
C SER A 113 -0.98 -5.30 -19.04
N ARG A 114 -0.96 -4.45 -20.07
CA ARG A 114 -0.30 -3.14 -20.03
C ARG A 114 -1.30 -2.06 -20.37
N HIS A 115 -1.16 -0.94 -19.69
CA HIS A 115 -2.10 0.17 -19.77
C HIS A 115 -1.37 1.48 -20.03
N SER A 116 -2.09 2.41 -20.63
CA SER A 116 -1.74 3.82 -20.64
C SER A 116 -1.99 4.45 -19.27
N MET A 117 -1.49 5.67 -19.05
CA MET A 117 -1.62 6.37 -17.75
C MET A 117 -3.07 6.71 -17.36
N ASP A 118 -4.02 6.64 -18.30
CA ASP A 118 -5.46 6.76 -18.04
C ASP A 118 -6.16 5.40 -17.96
N MET A 119 -5.40 4.32 -17.70
CA MET A 119 -5.87 2.95 -17.53
C MET A 119 -6.57 2.35 -18.75
N LYS A 120 -6.24 2.79 -19.98
CA LYS A 120 -6.70 2.09 -21.18
C LYS A 120 -5.75 0.98 -21.58
N PHE A 121 -6.29 -0.18 -21.90
CA PHE A 121 -5.50 -1.34 -22.33
C PHE A 121 -4.70 -1.01 -23.60
N THR A 122 -3.41 -1.30 -23.57
CA THR A 122 -2.48 -1.21 -24.71
C THR A 122 -1.94 -2.58 -25.12
N TYR A 123 -2.07 -3.57 -24.23
CA TYR A 123 -1.73 -4.96 -24.46
C TYR A 123 -2.41 -5.83 -23.39
N CYS A 124 -2.80 -7.04 -23.77
CA CYS A 124 -3.22 -8.09 -22.85
C CYS A 124 -2.78 -9.45 -23.39
N ASP A 125 -2.36 -10.33 -22.50
CA ASP A 125 -2.03 -11.73 -22.81
C ASP A 125 -3.32 -12.52 -23.14
N ASP A 126 -3.23 -13.46 -24.09
CA ASP A 126 -4.31 -14.34 -24.56
C ASP A 126 -4.93 -15.20 -23.44
N ARG A 127 -4.18 -15.44 -22.36
CA ARG A 127 -4.66 -16.17 -21.17
C ARG A 127 -5.91 -15.55 -20.53
N ILE A 128 -6.18 -14.26 -20.76
CA ILE A 128 -7.40 -13.62 -20.24
C ILE A 128 -8.68 -14.27 -20.78
N THR A 129 -8.64 -14.86 -21.99
CA THR A 129 -9.80 -15.56 -22.57
C THR A 129 -10.20 -16.76 -21.73
N GLU A 130 -9.22 -17.56 -21.29
CA GLU A 130 -9.50 -18.74 -20.45
C GLU A 130 -9.95 -18.35 -19.03
N LEU A 131 -9.38 -17.27 -18.48
CA LEU A 131 -9.60 -16.87 -17.09
C LEU A 131 -10.86 -16.02 -16.88
N VAL A 132 -11.17 -15.14 -17.83
CA VAL A 132 -12.21 -14.09 -17.68
C VAL A 132 -13.20 -14.09 -18.85
N GLY A 133 -12.88 -14.75 -19.98
CA GLY A 133 -13.80 -14.90 -21.11
C GLY A 133 -13.74 -13.78 -22.17
N TYR A 134 -12.86 -12.79 -22.01
CA TYR A 134 -12.65 -11.74 -23.02
C TYR A 134 -11.49 -12.10 -23.94
N HIS A 135 -11.62 -11.81 -25.24
CA HIS A 135 -10.48 -11.79 -26.13
C HIS A 135 -9.68 -10.48 -25.98
N PRO A 136 -8.33 -10.50 -26.10
CA PRO A 136 -7.52 -9.29 -25.99
C PRO A 136 -7.96 -8.15 -26.92
N GLU A 137 -8.36 -8.44 -28.16
CA GLU A 137 -8.88 -7.42 -29.09
C GLU A 137 -10.12 -6.67 -28.59
N GLU A 138 -10.93 -7.28 -27.72
CA GLU A 138 -12.12 -6.63 -27.14
C GLU A 138 -11.77 -5.61 -26.05
N LEU A 139 -10.54 -5.67 -25.52
CA LEU A 139 -10.08 -4.84 -24.41
C LEU A 139 -9.25 -3.66 -24.90
N LEU A 140 -8.49 -3.82 -25.98
CA LEU A 140 -7.56 -2.80 -26.47
C LEU A 140 -8.24 -1.44 -26.68
N GLY A 141 -7.65 -0.39 -26.11
CA GLY A 141 -8.16 0.97 -26.16
C GLY A 141 -9.29 1.29 -25.19
N ARG A 142 -9.92 0.29 -24.56
CA ARG A 142 -10.97 0.50 -23.56
C ARG A 142 -10.38 0.77 -22.19
N SER A 143 -11.10 1.54 -21.38
CA SER A 143 -10.67 1.85 -20.02
C SER A 143 -10.92 0.67 -19.08
N ALA A 144 -9.95 0.32 -18.23
CA ALA A 144 -10.12 -0.70 -17.20
C ALA A 144 -11.29 -0.39 -16.25
N TYR A 145 -11.60 0.90 -16.05
CA TYR A 145 -12.73 1.35 -15.24
C TYR A 145 -14.10 0.92 -15.78
N GLU A 146 -14.21 0.60 -17.07
CA GLU A 146 -15.45 0.07 -17.67
C GLU A 146 -15.74 -1.37 -17.25
N PHE A 147 -14.72 -2.09 -16.77
CA PHE A 147 -14.79 -3.50 -16.41
C PHE A 147 -14.82 -3.73 -14.89
N TYR A 148 -14.50 -2.72 -14.09
CA TYR A 148 -14.60 -2.81 -12.64
C TYR A 148 -16.05 -2.80 -12.19
N HIS A 149 -16.35 -3.64 -11.19
CA HIS A 149 -17.63 -3.58 -10.52
C HIS A 149 -17.78 -2.24 -9.78
N ALA A 150 -18.99 -1.70 -9.76
CA ALA A 150 -19.25 -0.36 -9.19
C ALA A 150 -18.86 -0.26 -7.71
N LEU A 151 -18.97 -1.35 -6.95
CA LEU A 151 -18.58 -1.39 -5.53
C LEU A 151 -17.07 -1.29 -5.31
N ASP A 152 -16.25 -1.61 -6.31
CA ASP A 152 -14.79 -1.62 -6.21
C ASP A 152 -14.14 -0.39 -6.85
N SER A 153 -14.91 0.39 -7.62
CA SER A 153 -14.42 1.54 -8.40
C SER A 153 -13.68 2.58 -7.55
N GLU A 154 -14.16 2.87 -6.34
CA GLU A 154 -13.49 3.80 -5.43
C GLU A 154 -12.12 3.28 -4.99
N ASN A 155 -12.04 1.99 -4.64
CA ASN A 155 -10.80 1.35 -4.20
C ASN A 155 -9.78 1.25 -5.35
N MET A 156 -10.25 0.93 -6.56
CA MET A 156 -9.40 0.90 -7.76
C MET A 156 -8.92 2.30 -8.13
N THR A 157 -9.74 3.33 -7.94
CA THR A 157 -9.32 4.73 -8.14
C THR A 157 -8.20 5.12 -7.18
N LYS A 158 -8.33 4.79 -5.89
CA LYS A 158 -7.25 5.00 -4.90
C LYS A 158 -5.98 4.23 -5.27
N SER A 159 -6.13 2.99 -5.72
CA SER A 159 -4.99 2.16 -6.16
C SER A 159 -4.27 2.77 -7.35
N HIS A 160 -5.01 3.26 -8.36
CA HIS A 160 -4.42 3.94 -9.51
C HIS A 160 -3.73 5.26 -9.11
N GLN A 161 -4.31 6.05 -8.21
CA GLN A 161 -3.65 7.25 -7.68
C GLN A 161 -2.34 6.91 -6.92
N ASN A 162 -2.34 5.84 -6.14
CA ASN A 162 -1.13 5.33 -5.47
C ASN A 162 -0.08 4.88 -6.49
N LEU A 163 -0.48 4.18 -7.56
CA LEU A 163 0.42 3.78 -8.63
C LEU A 163 1.09 5.00 -9.27
N CYS A 164 0.33 6.04 -9.60
CA CYS A 164 0.86 7.27 -10.21
C CYS A 164 1.80 8.05 -9.29
N THR A 165 1.49 8.09 -7.99
CA THR A 165 2.26 8.91 -7.01
C THR A 165 3.48 8.20 -6.44
N LYS A 166 3.43 6.86 -6.34
CA LYS A 166 4.46 6.04 -5.67
C LYS A 166 5.20 5.10 -6.61
N GLY A 167 4.62 4.77 -7.77
CA GLY A 167 5.24 3.97 -8.84
C GLY A 167 4.89 2.48 -8.84
N GLN A 168 4.42 1.93 -7.72
CA GLN A 168 3.97 0.53 -7.60
C GLN A 168 2.83 0.46 -6.59
N VAL A 169 1.90 -0.47 -6.80
CA VAL A 169 0.77 -0.73 -5.90
C VAL A 169 0.34 -2.19 -6.03
N VAL A 170 -0.28 -2.73 -4.98
CA VAL A 170 -1.05 -3.98 -5.01
C VAL A 170 -2.48 -3.64 -4.59
N SER A 171 -3.46 -4.12 -5.34
CA SER A 171 -4.88 -4.06 -4.99
C SER A 171 -5.31 -5.42 -4.46
N GLY A 172 -5.87 -5.46 -3.25
CA GLY A 172 -6.49 -6.65 -2.65
C GLY A 172 -7.99 -6.70 -2.85
#